data_AF-C6LTT7-F1
#
_entry.id   AF-C6LTT7-F1
#
_cell.length_a   1.000
_cell.length_b   1.000
_cell.length_c   1.000
_cell.angle_alpha   90.00
_cell.angle_beta   90.00
_cell.angle_gamma   90.00
#
_symmetry.space_group_name_H-M   'P 1'
#
loop_
_entity.id
_entity.type
_entity.pdbx_description
1 polymer ?
#
loop_
_entity_poly.entity_id
_entity_poly.type
_entity_poly.pdbx_seq_one_letter_code
_entity_poly.pdbx_strand_id
1 'polypeptide(L)'
;MEHLECWLIGVVSFGVAFLAGLFVGRKSGSKDVDKYPVDDCLWPPENQDSSDLNDDEQQSMKLVLLVRTDVKMTKGKACAQCSHAAVRACQVAHRYAPQKLQAWLSQGQKKITLKVTEQELTSLLRKVHQTDIICGTIQDAGHTQVDPGTVTVGFVGPWNENELDNITGHLKLY
;
A
#
# COMPACT_ATOMS: atom_id res chain seq x y z
N MET A 1 -32.78 52.29 -20.92
CA MET A 1 -31.80 51.85 -21.93
C MET A 1 -30.45 52.42 -21.52
N GLU A 2 -29.73 51.99 -20.47
CA GLU A 2 -29.58 50.72 -19.76
C GLU A 2 -29.33 49.52 -20.68
N HIS A 3 -28.13 48.94 -20.50
CA HIS A 3 -27.56 47.73 -21.10
C HIS A 3 -27.11 47.79 -22.56
N LEU A 4 -25.88 48.27 -22.82
CA LEU A 4 -25.08 47.79 -23.97
C LEU A 4 -23.56 48.08 -23.90
N GLU A 5 -22.95 48.10 -22.70
CA GLU A 5 -21.49 48.32 -22.53
C GLU A 5 -20.75 47.12 -21.88
N CYS A 6 -21.32 45.90 -21.92
CA CYS A 6 -20.74 44.73 -21.22
C CYS A 6 -20.01 43.70 -22.10
N TRP A 7 -19.71 43.99 -23.36
CA TRP A 7 -19.08 42.98 -24.25
C TRP A 7 -17.77 43.38 -24.94
N LEU A 8 -17.06 44.44 -24.51
CA LEU A 8 -15.81 44.85 -25.18
C LEU A 8 -14.51 44.78 -24.35
N ILE A 9 -14.48 44.13 -23.18
CA ILE A 9 -13.25 44.02 -22.36
C ILE A 9 -12.69 42.57 -22.29
N GLY A 10 -13.35 41.59 -22.92
CA GLY A 10 -13.01 40.17 -22.74
C GLY A 10 -11.98 39.53 -23.68
N VAL A 11 -11.25 40.28 -24.54
CA VAL A 11 -10.43 39.64 -25.61
C VAL A 11 -8.93 40.01 -25.57
N VAL A 12 -8.47 40.92 -24.71
CA VAL A 12 -7.04 41.27 -24.63
C VAL A 12 -6.44 40.87 -23.28
N SER A 13 -6.30 39.56 -23.04
CA SER A 13 -5.40 39.01 -22.00
C SER A 13 -4.86 37.62 -22.32
N PHE A 14 -4.98 37.15 -23.57
CA PHE A 14 -4.14 36.07 -24.09
C PHE A 14 -2.87 36.71 -24.64
N GLY A 15 -1.78 36.78 -23.84
CA GLY A 15 -0.56 37.35 -24.41
C GLY A 15 0.66 37.59 -23.54
N VAL A 16 0.71 37.24 -22.25
CA VAL A 16 2.00 37.32 -21.49
C VAL A 16 2.04 36.25 -20.39
N ALA A 17 2.14 34.98 -20.78
CA ALA A 17 2.52 33.90 -19.84
C ALA A 17 3.32 32.80 -20.54
N PHE A 18 4.13 33.15 -21.54
CA PHE A 18 4.91 32.19 -22.33
C PHE A 18 6.43 32.21 -22.07
N LEU A 19 6.99 33.12 -21.26
CA LEU A 19 8.46 33.30 -21.25
C LEU A 19 9.13 33.60 -19.90
N ALA A 20 8.68 33.02 -18.79
CA ALA A 20 9.49 33.05 -17.56
C ALA A 20 9.15 31.90 -16.60
N GLY A 21 10.12 31.02 -16.35
CA GLY A 21 10.04 29.96 -15.33
C GLY A 21 10.40 28.58 -15.90
N LEU A 22 11.56 28.42 -16.55
CA LEU A 22 12.75 27.83 -15.91
C LEU A 22 12.42 26.58 -15.06
N PHE A 23 12.49 25.42 -15.72
CA PHE A 23 13.03 24.16 -15.22
C PHE A 23 13.22 24.07 -13.69
N VAL A 24 12.14 23.83 -12.96
CA VAL A 24 12.22 23.07 -11.71
C VAL A 24 11.97 21.63 -12.10
N GLY A 25 13.05 20.89 -12.30
CA GLY A 25 12.99 19.45 -12.47
C GLY A 25 12.21 18.86 -11.30
N ARG A 26 11.03 18.32 -11.58
CA ARG A 26 10.34 17.39 -10.67
C ARG A 26 11.33 16.24 -10.46
N LYS A 27 11.98 16.21 -9.30
CA LYS A 27 12.64 15.01 -8.82
C LYS A 27 11.57 13.93 -8.82
N SER A 28 11.73 12.99 -9.74
CA SER A 28 10.98 11.74 -9.80
C SER A 28 11.00 11.13 -8.40
N GLY A 29 9.84 11.09 -7.74
CA GLY A 29 9.66 10.28 -6.54
C GLY A 29 10.07 8.84 -6.85
N SER A 30 10.74 8.21 -5.90
CA SER A 30 11.31 6.87 -5.97
C SER A 30 10.39 5.88 -6.69
N LYS A 31 10.86 5.33 -7.82
CA LYS A 31 10.21 4.22 -8.54
C LYS A 31 10.47 2.87 -7.84
N ASP A 32 10.36 2.83 -6.51
CA ASP A 32 10.57 1.61 -5.71
C ASP A 32 9.24 0.94 -5.31
N VAL A 33 8.14 1.26 -6.01
CA VAL A 33 6.77 0.94 -5.57
C VAL A 33 6.27 -0.42 -6.03
N ASP A 34 6.72 -0.99 -7.15
CA ASP A 34 6.08 -2.20 -7.69
C ASP A 34 7.03 -3.37 -7.87
N LYS A 35 7.50 -3.96 -6.75
CA LYS A 35 8.04 -5.35 -6.78
C LYS A 35 6.95 -6.34 -7.20
N TYR A 36 5.68 -6.00 -6.95
CA TYR A 36 4.52 -6.86 -7.19
C TYR A 36 3.45 -6.12 -8.01
N PRO A 37 3.62 -5.98 -9.34
CA PRO A 37 2.55 -5.44 -10.17
C PRO A 37 1.33 -6.38 -10.13
N VAL A 38 0.23 -5.89 -9.56
CA VAL A 38 -1.06 -6.57 -9.56
C VAL A 38 -2.06 -5.64 -10.21
N ASP A 39 -2.67 -6.11 -11.30
CA ASP A 39 -3.77 -5.40 -11.97
C ASP A 39 -5.01 -5.52 -11.07
N ASP A 40 -5.51 -4.39 -10.59
CA ASP A 40 -6.55 -4.33 -9.53
C ASP A 40 -7.87 -5.02 -9.87
N CYS A 41 -8.08 -5.43 -11.13
CA CYS A 41 -9.36 -5.91 -11.65
C CYS A 41 -9.40 -7.39 -12.09
N LEU A 42 -8.30 -8.14 -12.00
CA LEU A 42 -8.24 -9.52 -12.48
C LEU A 42 -7.75 -10.46 -11.38
N TRP A 43 -8.66 -11.28 -10.86
CA TRP A 43 -8.24 -12.52 -10.19
C TRP A 43 -7.70 -13.47 -11.27
N PRO A 44 -6.44 -13.93 -11.18
CA PRO A 44 -5.89 -14.95 -12.07
C PRO A 44 -6.78 -16.20 -12.10
N PRO A 45 -6.87 -16.90 -13.23
CA PRO A 45 -7.62 -18.15 -13.30
C PRO A 45 -7.06 -19.18 -12.30
N GLU A 46 -7.95 -19.99 -11.73
CA GLU A 46 -7.58 -21.13 -10.89
C GLU A 46 -6.76 -22.13 -11.72
N ASN A 47 -5.44 -22.14 -11.54
CA ASN A 47 -4.63 -23.29 -11.97
C ASN A 47 -4.62 -24.32 -10.84
N GLN A 48 -5.42 -25.36 -11.03
CA GLN A 48 -5.34 -26.61 -10.28
C GLN A 48 -4.11 -27.38 -10.75
N ASP A 49 -2.98 -27.17 -10.08
CA ASP A 49 -1.95 -28.21 -10.03
C ASP A 49 -1.51 -28.34 -8.57
N SER A 50 -2.28 -29.15 -7.86
CA SER A 50 -2.08 -29.54 -6.48
C SER A 50 -1.32 -30.86 -6.45
N SER A 51 0.00 -30.83 -6.66
CA SER A 51 0.87 -31.95 -6.33
C SER A 51 2.24 -31.43 -5.98
N ASP A 52 2.45 -31.21 -4.69
CA ASP A 52 3.69 -31.50 -3.94
C ASP A 52 3.46 -30.97 -2.52
N LEU A 53 2.69 -31.73 -1.76
CA LEU A 53 2.58 -31.53 -0.31
C LEU A 53 3.88 -32.06 0.30
N ASN A 54 4.89 -31.19 0.43
CA ASN A 54 5.96 -31.45 1.37
C ASN A 54 5.36 -31.36 2.78
N ASP A 55 5.68 -32.34 3.62
CA ASP A 55 5.40 -32.37 5.06
C ASP A 55 6.21 -31.29 5.82
N ASP A 56 6.20 -30.04 5.33
CA ASP A 56 6.59 -28.89 6.11
C ASP A 56 5.63 -28.86 7.30
N GLU A 57 6.16 -29.02 8.52
CA GLU A 57 5.47 -28.75 9.78
C GLU A 57 4.47 -27.62 9.56
N GLN A 58 3.21 -27.83 9.95
CA GLN A 58 2.14 -26.86 9.70
C GLN A 58 2.40 -25.56 10.49
N GLN A 59 3.28 -24.73 9.95
CA GLN A 59 3.76 -23.51 10.56
C GLN A 59 2.61 -22.52 10.61
N SER A 60 2.47 -21.86 11.76
CA SER A 60 1.43 -20.84 11.91
C SER A 60 1.69 -19.69 10.96
N MET A 61 0.65 -19.22 10.29
CA MET A 61 0.70 -18.18 9.28
C MET A 61 0.04 -16.91 9.80
N LYS A 62 0.57 -15.74 9.46
CA LYS A 62 -0.07 -14.46 9.75
C LYS A 62 0.20 -13.41 8.69
N LEU A 63 -0.64 -12.38 8.70
CA LEU A 63 -0.46 -11.14 7.98
C LEU A 63 -0.19 -10.02 8.99
N VAL A 64 0.87 -9.24 8.79
CA VAL A 64 1.17 -8.07 9.63
C VAL A 64 0.77 -6.81 8.89
N LEU A 65 0.03 -5.94 9.58
CA LEU A 65 -0.41 -4.63 9.11
C LEU A 65 0.31 -3.55 9.93
N LEU A 66 1.13 -2.75 9.25
CA LEU A 66 1.97 -1.71 9.85
C LEU A 66 1.26 -0.37 9.74
N VAL A 67 0.64 0.08 10.82
CA VAL A 67 -0.20 1.29 10.84
C VAL A 67 0.62 2.48 11.28
N ARG A 68 0.72 3.50 10.42
CA ARG A 68 1.38 4.77 10.78
C ARG A 68 0.60 5.49 11.87
N THR A 69 1.26 5.77 12.99
CA THR A 69 0.67 6.53 14.11
C THR A 69 0.93 8.03 14.04
N ASP A 70 1.92 8.44 13.26
CA ASP A 70 2.24 9.84 12.98
C ASP A 70 1.18 10.49 12.07
N VAL A 71 0.52 9.70 11.22
CA VAL A 71 -0.69 10.11 10.51
C VAL A 71 -1.89 9.95 11.45
N LYS A 72 -2.47 11.05 11.90
CA LYS A 72 -3.63 11.05 12.81
C LYS A 72 -4.90 10.53 12.10
N MET A 73 -5.05 9.21 12.05
CA MET A 73 -6.24 8.55 11.53
C MET A 73 -7.29 8.38 12.63
N THR A 74 -8.56 8.60 12.30
CA THR A 74 -9.66 8.13 13.15
C THR A 74 -9.69 6.59 13.15
N LYS A 75 -10.27 5.98 14.19
CA LYS A 75 -10.37 4.52 14.29
C LYS A 75 -11.02 3.88 13.06
N GLY A 76 -12.08 4.51 12.53
CA GLY A 76 -12.76 4.05 11.31
C GLY A 76 -11.86 4.11 10.08
N LYS A 77 -11.08 5.19 9.92
CA LYS A 77 -10.14 5.31 8.80
C LYS A 77 -9.01 4.29 8.91
N ALA A 78 -8.44 4.09 10.09
CA ALA A 78 -7.42 3.07 10.32
C ALA A 78 -7.93 1.66 9.95
N CYS A 79 -9.17 1.33 10.35
CA CYS A 79 -9.82 0.07 10.00
C CYS A 79 -9.98 -0.10 8.48
N ALA A 80 -10.48 0.92 7.78
CA ALA A 80 -10.63 0.90 6.32
C ALA A 80 -9.27 0.72 5.62
N GLN A 81 -8.23 1.45 6.04
CA GLN A 81 -6.89 1.35 5.46
C GLN A 81 -6.23 -0.01 5.72
N CYS A 82 -6.40 -0.58 6.92
CA CYS A 82 -5.99 -1.96 7.22
C CYS A 82 -6.73 -2.99 6.35
N SER A 83 -8.01 -2.74 6.06
CA SER A 83 -8.81 -3.62 5.20
C SER A 83 -8.33 -3.57 3.76
N HIS A 84 -8.04 -2.38 3.23
CA HIS A 84 -7.40 -2.21 1.91
C HIS A 84 -6.04 -2.92 1.85
N ALA A 85 -5.21 -2.77 2.88
CA ALA A 85 -3.92 -3.43 2.97
C ALA A 85 -4.06 -4.96 2.96
N ALA A 86 -5.04 -5.51 3.68
CA ALA A 86 -5.30 -6.94 3.70
C ALA A 86 -5.77 -7.48 2.34
N VAL A 87 -6.68 -6.78 1.66
CA VAL A 87 -7.11 -7.18 0.31
C VAL A 87 -5.95 -7.13 -0.67
N ARG A 88 -5.12 -6.07 -0.61
CA ARG A 88 -3.93 -5.95 -1.45
C ARG A 88 -2.93 -7.08 -1.19
N ALA A 89 -2.69 -7.40 0.08
CA ALA A 89 -1.86 -8.52 0.47
C ALA A 89 -2.37 -9.84 -0.11
N CYS A 90 -3.68 -10.08 -0.08
CA CYS A 90 -4.28 -11.27 -0.70
C CYS A 90 -4.05 -11.32 -2.21
N GLN A 91 -4.26 -10.22 -2.93
CA GLN A 91 -4.04 -10.14 -4.38
C GLN A 91 -2.58 -10.44 -4.74
N VAL A 92 -1.64 -9.81 -4.01
CA VAL A 92 -0.20 -10.05 -4.18
C VAL A 92 0.14 -11.51 -3.85
N ALA A 93 -0.30 -12.03 -2.70
CA ALA A 93 -0.03 -13.40 -2.28
C ALA A 93 -0.59 -14.42 -3.26
N HIS A 94 -1.77 -14.18 -3.81
CA HIS A 94 -2.37 -15.10 -4.77
C HIS A 94 -1.50 -15.24 -6.02
N ARG A 95 -0.91 -14.14 -6.50
CA ARG A 95 -0.04 -14.14 -7.70
C ARG A 95 1.36 -14.67 -7.42
N TYR A 96 1.94 -14.34 -6.27
CA TYR A 96 3.38 -14.53 -6.02
C TYR A 96 3.70 -15.56 -4.94
N ALA A 97 2.74 -15.93 -4.09
CA ALA A 97 2.92 -16.90 -3.00
C ALA A 97 1.62 -17.69 -2.71
N PRO A 98 1.02 -18.37 -3.71
CA PRO A 98 -0.30 -19.00 -3.58
C PRO A 98 -0.35 -20.05 -2.47
N GLN A 99 0.72 -20.81 -2.26
CA GLN A 99 0.81 -21.79 -1.17
C GLN A 99 0.74 -21.12 0.22
N LYS A 100 1.43 -19.98 0.40
CA LYS A 100 1.39 -19.20 1.64
C LYS A 100 0.00 -18.59 1.87
N LEU A 101 -0.66 -18.13 0.79
CA LEU A 101 -2.04 -17.66 0.87
C LEU A 101 -3.00 -18.79 1.29
N GLN A 102 -2.94 -19.95 0.66
CA GLN A 102 -3.79 -21.10 0.98
C GLN A 102 -3.61 -21.56 2.42
N ALA A 103 -2.36 -21.68 2.88
CA ALA A 103 -2.06 -22.02 4.27
C ALA A 103 -2.67 -20.99 5.24
N TRP A 104 -2.46 -19.69 4.99
CA TRP A 104 -3.02 -18.63 5.83
C TRP A 104 -4.55 -18.61 5.85
N LEU A 105 -5.21 -18.82 4.71
CA LEU A 105 -6.67 -18.92 4.63
C LEU A 105 -7.20 -20.14 5.40
N SER A 106 -6.55 -21.29 5.28
CA SER A 106 -6.91 -22.52 6.01
C SER A 106 -6.76 -22.39 7.54
N GLN A 107 -5.88 -21.48 7.99
CA GLN A 107 -5.60 -21.22 9.40
C GLN A 107 -6.41 -20.05 9.99
N GLY A 108 -7.51 -19.66 9.34
CA GLY A 108 -8.37 -18.59 9.86
C GLY A 108 -7.79 -17.18 9.67
N GLN A 109 -6.88 -17.00 8.72
CA GLN A 109 -6.48 -15.71 8.16
C GLN A 109 -6.08 -14.66 9.21
N LYS A 110 -5.23 -15.07 10.17
CA LYS A 110 -4.75 -14.24 11.29
C LYS A 110 -4.10 -12.94 10.82
N LYS A 111 -4.51 -11.81 11.40
CA LYS A 111 -3.99 -10.46 11.11
C LYS A 111 -3.52 -9.80 12.39
N ILE A 112 -2.34 -9.19 12.39
CA ILE A 112 -1.78 -8.46 13.52
C ILE A 112 -1.48 -7.03 13.10
N THR A 113 -2.05 -6.06 13.81
CA THR A 113 -1.84 -4.62 13.57
C THR A 113 -0.78 -4.07 14.52
N LEU A 114 0.28 -3.47 13.97
CA LEU A 114 1.40 -2.90 14.72
C LEU A 114 1.54 -1.40 14.45
N LYS A 115 2.01 -0.65 15.46
CA LYS A 115 2.34 0.78 15.37
C LYS A 115 3.69 0.97 14.72
N VAL A 116 3.77 1.90 13.78
CA VAL A 116 5.04 2.36 13.19
C VAL A 116 5.03 3.87 12.95
N THR A 117 6.22 4.44 12.91
CA THR A 117 6.51 5.75 12.28
C THR A 117 6.78 5.58 10.78
N GLU A 118 6.80 6.67 10.02
CA GLU A 118 7.18 6.66 8.60
C GLU A 118 8.57 6.06 8.35
N GLN A 119 9.53 6.41 9.21
CA GLN A 119 10.92 5.94 9.08
C GLN A 119 11.03 4.44 9.35
N GLU A 120 10.35 3.95 10.39
CA GLU A 120 10.30 2.51 10.71
C GLU A 120 9.66 1.74 9.56
N LEU A 121 8.51 2.21 9.06
CA LEU A 121 7.82 1.59 7.94
C LEU A 121 8.73 1.48 6.71
N THR A 122 9.34 2.60 6.30
CA THR A 122 10.21 2.64 5.12
C THR A 122 11.43 1.74 5.28
N SER A 123 12.06 1.77 6.45
CA SER A 123 13.26 0.96 6.73
C SER A 123 12.94 -0.52 6.79
N LEU A 124 11.81 -0.89 7.38
CA LEU A 124 11.35 -2.27 7.49
C LEU A 124 10.99 -2.83 6.11
N LEU A 125 10.18 -2.13 5.32
CA LEU A 125 9.81 -2.58 3.98
C LEU A 125 11.01 -2.70 3.05
N ARG A 126 12.01 -1.81 3.17
CA ARG A 126 13.26 -1.95 2.41
C ARG A 126 13.99 -3.26 2.74
N LYS A 127 14.04 -3.65 4.02
CA LYS A 127 14.64 -4.92 4.45
C LYS A 127 13.84 -6.11 3.92
N VAL A 128 12.52 -6.07 4.03
CA VAL A 128 11.63 -7.14 3.56
C VAL A 128 11.71 -7.29 2.04
N HIS A 129 11.83 -6.19 1.28
CA HIS A 129 12.02 -6.24 -0.17
C HIS A 129 13.25 -7.03 -0.63
N GLN A 130 14.26 -7.19 0.22
CA GLN A 130 15.46 -8.00 -0.06
C GLN A 130 15.25 -9.50 0.17
N THR A 131 14.06 -9.90 0.66
CA THR A 131 13.65 -11.28 0.90
C THR A 131 12.51 -11.68 -0.05
N ASP A 132 12.07 -12.93 0.01
CA ASP A 132 10.91 -13.43 -0.75
C ASP A 132 9.57 -13.14 -0.09
N ILE A 133 9.58 -12.51 1.09
CA ILE A 133 8.37 -12.13 1.81
C ILE A 133 7.68 -11.00 1.04
N ILE A 134 6.40 -11.23 0.75
CA ILE A 134 5.54 -10.23 0.11
C ILE A 134 5.25 -9.06 1.06
N CYS A 135 5.29 -7.84 0.53
CA CYS A 135 4.95 -6.65 1.28
C CYS A 135 4.57 -5.50 0.35
N GLY A 136 4.02 -4.43 0.91
CA GLY A 136 3.65 -3.24 0.17
C GLY A 136 3.02 -2.17 1.06
N THR A 137 2.50 -1.11 0.43
CA THR A 137 1.91 0.04 1.10
C THR A 137 0.56 0.43 0.53
N ILE A 138 -0.28 1.00 1.37
CA ILE A 138 -1.51 1.69 1.00
C ILE A 138 -1.30 3.19 1.15
N GLN A 139 -1.75 3.93 0.15
CA GLN A 139 -1.78 5.39 0.15
C GLN A 139 -3.23 5.86 0.28
N ASP A 140 -3.43 6.96 1.01
CA ASP A 140 -4.73 7.62 1.02
C ASP A 140 -4.96 8.31 -0.34
N ALA A 141 -6.10 8.01 -0.97
CA ALA A 141 -6.49 8.58 -2.27
C ALA A 141 -6.86 10.09 -2.19
N GLY A 142 -6.81 10.69 -0.99
CA GLY A 142 -6.92 12.14 -0.83
C GLY A 142 -8.33 12.67 -0.57
N HIS A 143 -9.18 11.92 0.15
CA HIS A 143 -10.51 12.41 0.59
C HIS A 143 -10.52 12.97 2.03
N THR A 144 -9.35 13.23 2.63
CA THR A 144 -9.23 13.72 4.01
C THR A 144 -8.14 14.78 4.16
N GLN A 145 -8.00 15.35 5.37
CA GLN A 145 -7.05 16.40 5.78
C GLN A 145 -5.54 16.02 5.72
N VAL A 146 -5.18 14.95 5.03
CA VAL A 146 -3.79 14.48 4.88
C VAL A 146 -3.36 14.70 3.44
N ASP A 147 -2.12 15.11 3.20
CA ASP A 147 -1.62 15.39 1.85
C ASP A 147 -1.85 14.17 0.92
N PRO A 148 -2.42 14.37 -0.28
CA PRO A 148 -2.68 13.30 -1.24
C PRO A 148 -1.43 12.46 -1.51
N GLY A 149 -1.58 11.13 -1.53
CA GLY A 149 -0.45 10.20 -1.73
C GLY A 149 0.33 9.85 -0.46
N THR A 150 -0.11 10.31 0.72
CA THR A 150 0.50 9.90 1.99
C THR A 150 0.28 8.40 2.22
N VAL A 151 1.37 7.66 2.40
CA VAL A 151 1.33 6.26 2.84
C VAL A 151 0.73 6.20 4.24
N THR A 152 -0.28 5.35 4.45
CA THR A 152 -1.01 5.22 5.73
C THR A 152 -0.70 3.90 6.42
N VAL A 153 -0.71 2.80 5.68
CA VAL A 153 -0.57 1.44 6.20
C VAL A 153 0.36 0.65 5.28
N GLY A 154 1.30 -0.09 5.85
CA GLY A 154 2.04 -1.14 5.15
C GLY A 154 1.48 -2.53 5.45
N PHE A 155 1.78 -3.51 4.60
CA PHE A 155 1.53 -4.92 4.89
C PHE A 155 2.78 -5.75 4.67
N VAL A 156 2.93 -6.83 5.45
CA VAL A 156 3.98 -7.85 5.31
C VAL A 156 3.34 -9.23 5.48
N GLY A 157 3.51 -10.10 4.50
CA GLY A 157 2.83 -11.39 4.41
C GLY A 157 1.51 -11.36 3.63
N PRO A 158 0.68 -12.41 3.71
CA PRO A 158 0.76 -13.54 4.65
C PRO A 158 2.04 -14.38 4.53
N TRP A 159 2.64 -14.72 5.67
CA TRP A 159 3.86 -15.53 5.74
C TRP A 159 3.94 -16.30 7.06
N ASN A 160 4.98 -17.14 7.22
CA ASN A 160 5.23 -17.89 8.45
C ASN A 160 5.37 -16.93 9.64
N GLU A 161 4.68 -17.24 10.74
CA GLU A 161 4.58 -16.39 11.93
C GLU A 161 5.95 -16.09 12.55
N ASN A 162 6.78 -17.13 12.72
CA ASN A 162 8.12 -17.00 13.29
C ASN A 162 9.03 -16.08 12.44
N GLU A 163 8.96 -16.18 11.12
CA GLU A 163 9.73 -15.32 10.21
C GLU A 163 9.27 -13.86 10.32
N LEU A 164 7.95 -13.63 10.41
CA LEU A 164 7.41 -12.30 10.61
C LEU A 164 7.72 -11.73 12.00
N ASP A 165 7.76 -12.56 13.05
CA ASP A 165 8.15 -12.12 14.40
C ASP A 165 9.62 -11.73 14.49
N ASN A 166 10.52 -12.42 13.78
CA ASN A 166 11.92 -12.01 13.70
C ASN A 166 12.09 -10.59 13.13
N ILE A 167 11.18 -10.17 12.24
CA ILE A 167 11.23 -8.86 11.59
C ILE A 167 10.46 -7.81 12.41
N THR A 168 9.29 -8.17 12.95
CA THR A 168 8.30 -7.21 13.46
C THR A 168 8.06 -7.31 14.97
N GLY A 169 8.61 -8.32 15.66
CA GLY A 169 8.30 -8.62 17.06
C GLY A 169 8.73 -7.55 18.07
N HIS A 170 9.57 -6.61 17.67
CA HIS A 170 9.96 -5.46 18.48
C HIS A 170 8.94 -4.30 18.42
N LEU A 171 7.99 -4.34 17.48
CA LEU A 171 6.97 -3.32 17.31
C LEU A 171 5.80 -3.55 18.28
N LYS A 172 5.11 -2.46 18.64
CA LYS A 172 3.97 -2.50 19.56
C LYS A 172 2.66 -2.69 18.81
N LEU A 173 1.67 -3.34 19.43
CA LEU A 173 0.31 -3.44 18.89
C LEU A 173 -0.33 -2.05 18.72
N TYR A 174 -1.08 -1.85 17.63
CA TYR A 174 -1.83 -0.61 17.29
C TYR A 174 -3.00 -0.32 18.23
#